data_AF-A0A4Z0PF50-F1
#
_entry.id   AF-A0A4Z0PF50-F1
#
_cell.length_a   1.000
_cell.length_b   1.000
_cell.length_c   1.000
_cell.angle_alpha   90.00
_cell.angle_beta   90.00
_cell.angle_gamma   90.00
#
_symmetry.space_group_name_H-M   'P 1'
#
loop_
_entity.id
_entity.type
_entity.pdbx_description
1 polymer ?
#
loop_
_entity_poly.entity_id
_entity_poly.type
_entity_poly.pdbx_seq_one_letter_code
_entity_poly.pdbx_strand_id
1 'polypeptide(L)' 'VERFNGSFRRELLNGYLFATLQQVREHCRLWQYDYNHLRPHQALDFMTPTEFRQAA' A
#
# COMPACT_ATOMS: atom_id res chain seq x y z
N VAL A 1 -5.17 10.68 -1.91
CA VAL A 1 -6.02 9.69 -1.19
C VAL A 1 -6.64 8.66 -2.14
N GLU A 2 -7.20 9.06 -3.28
CA GLU A 2 -7.90 8.12 -4.20
C GLU A 2 -7.07 6.95 -4.73
N ARG A 3 -5.81 7.19 -5.17
CA ARG A 3 -4.93 6.13 -5.70
C ARG A 3 -4.65 5.01 -4.67
N PHE A 4 -4.41 5.39 -3.41
CA PHE A 4 -4.19 4.44 -2.32
C PHE A 4 -5.44 3.58 -2.11
N ASN A 5 -6.61 4.20 -1.92
CA ASN A 5 -7.85 3.46 -1.68
C ASN A 5 -8.21 2.53 -2.84
N GLY A 6 -8.00 2.98 -4.08
CA GLY A 6 -8.26 2.19 -5.28
C GLY A 6 -7.34 0.97 -5.40
N SER A 7 -6.04 1.14 -5.17
CA SER A 7 -5.07 0.04 -5.21
C SER A 7 -5.27 -0.92 -4.03
N PHE A 8 -5.46 -0.40 -2.81
CA PHE A 8 -5.73 -1.22 -1.62
C PHE A 8 -6.94 -2.13 -1.79
N ARG A 9 -8.05 -1.59 -2.35
CA ARG A 9 -9.25 -2.39 -2.61
C ARG A 9 -9.02 -3.47 -3.65
N ARG A 10 -8.40 -3.13 -4.79
CA ARG A 10 -8.22 -4.07 -5.90
C ARG A 10 -7.18 -5.15 -5.59
N GLU A 11 -6.07 -4.76 -4.98
CA GLU A 11 -4.89 -5.62 -4.82
C GLU A 11 -4.92 -6.41 -3.51
N LEU A 12 -5.53 -5.88 -2.45
CA LEU A 12 -5.61 -6.56 -1.15
C LEU A 12 -7.02 -7.08 -0.88
N LEU A 13 -8.01 -6.19 -0.75
CA LEU A 13 -9.33 -6.62 -0.25
C LEU A 13 -10.08 -7.52 -1.23
N ASN A 14 -9.95 -7.27 -2.53
CA ASN A 14 -10.58 -8.10 -3.57
C ASN A 14 -9.67 -9.25 -4.02
N GLY A 15 -8.38 -9.23 -3.68
CA GLY A 15 -7.40 -10.22 -4.11
C GLY A 15 -7.31 -11.44 -3.19
N TYR A 16 -7.78 -11.31 -1.94
CA TYR A 16 -7.63 -12.32 -0.91
C TYR A 16 -8.96 -12.61 -0.20
N LEU A 17 -9.20 -13.89 0.09
CA LEU A 17 -10.23 -14.30 1.04
C LEU A 17 -9.58 -14.51 2.41
N PHE A 18 -10.08 -13.81 3.42
CA PHE A 18 -9.56 -13.90 4.78
C PHE A 18 -10.48 -14.74 5.65
N ALA A 19 -9.91 -15.67 6.40
CA ALA A 19 -10.65 -16.49 7.36
C ALA A 19 -10.73 -15.82 8.74
N THR A 20 -9.78 -14.94 9.07
CA THR A 20 -9.73 -14.28 10.38
C THR A 20 -9.32 -12.80 10.30
N LEU A 21 -9.70 -12.02 11.31
CA LEU A 21 -9.23 -10.63 11.44
C LEU A 21 -7.72 -10.52 11.63
N GLN A 22 -7.06 -11.54 12.20
CA GLN A 22 -5.61 -11.56 12.34
C GLN A 22 -4.93 -11.57 10.97
N GLN A 23 -5.39 -12.43 10.05
CA GLN A 23 -4.90 -12.47 8.67
C GLN A 23 -5.11 -11.12 7.98
N VAL A 24 -6.31 -10.52 8.08
CA VAL A 24 -6.57 -9.20 7.50
C VAL A 24 -5.53 -8.18 7.99
N ARG A 25 -5.27 -8.12 9.30
CA ARG A 25 -4.31 -7.18 9.90
C ARG A 25 -2.88 -7.40 9.41
N GLU A 26 -2.45 -8.65 9.31
CA GLU A 26 -1.10 -8.99 8.83
C GLU A 26 -0.90 -8.58 7.38
N HIS A 27 -1.82 -8.99 6.50
CA HIS A 27 -1.80 -8.63 5.08
C HIS A 27 -1.91 -7.11 4.87
N CYS A 28 -2.71 -6.41 5.67
CA CYS A 28 -2.76 -4.94 5.64
C CYS A 28 -1.42 -4.30 5.97
N ARG A 29 -0.70 -4.80 6.99
CA ARG A 29 0.61 -4.25 7.38
C ARG A 29 1.65 -4.47 6.30
N LEU A 30 1.71 -5.67 5.74
CA LEU A 30 2.63 -5.99 4.65
C LEU A 30 2.36 -5.10 3.43
N TRP A 31 1.10 -5.03 2.99
CA TRP A 31 0.74 -4.21 1.83
C TRP A 31 1.00 -2.72 2.05
N GLN A 32 0.73 -2.20 3.25
CA GLN A 32 1.03 -0.80 3.59
C GLN A 32 2.54 -0.53 3.59
N TYR A 33 3.34 -1.48 4.08
CA TYR A 33 4.80 -1.36 4.02
C TYR A 33 5.27 -1.28 2.57
N ASP A 34 4.83 -2.21 1.72
CA ASP A 34 5.19 -2.25 0.31
C ASP A 34 4.80 -0.95 -0.41
N TYR A 35 3.55 -0.49 -0.21
CA TYR A 35 3.05 0.73 -0.84
C TYR A 35 3.86 1.97 -0.45
N ASN A 36 4.24 2.09 0.83
CA ASN A 36 4.89 3.27 1.39
C ASN A 36 6.41 3.26 1.25
N HIS A 37 7.05 2.09 1.22
CA HIS A 37 8.51 1.97 1.28
C HIS A 37 9.15 1.36 0.05
N LEU A 38 8.41 0.59 -0.75
CA LEU A 38 9.00 -0.18 -1.87
C LEU A 38 8.42 0.21 -3.22
N ARG A 39 7.17 0.70 -3.27
CA ARG A 39 6.49 1.02 -4.52
C ARG A 39 6.80 2.46 -4.96
N PRO A 40 7.51 2.66 -6.09
CA PRO A 40 7.68 3.97 -6.67
C PRO A 40 6.37 4.47 -7.29
N HIS A 41 6.09 5.76 -7.17
CA HIS A 41 4.89 6.39 -7.75
C HIS A 41 5.31 7.45 -8.75
N GLN A 42 4.82 7.34 -9.99
CA GLN A 42 5.09 8.33 -11.04
C GLN A 42 4.69 9.76 -10.65
N ALA A 43 3.65 9.93 -9.82
CA ALA A 43 3.23 11.25 -9.33
C ALA A 43 4.17 11.86 -8.28
N LEU A 44 5.12 11.08 -7.77
CA LEU A 44 6.15 11.48 -6.81
C LEU A 44 7.54 11.38 -7.47
N ASP A 45 7.65 11.67 -8.77
CA ASP A 45 8.91 11.52 -9.54
C ASP A 45 9.56 10.14 -9.39
N PHE A 46 8.72 9.09 -9.38
CA PHE A 46 9.13 7.71 -9.16
C PHE A 46 9.78 7.43 -7.80
N MET A 47 9.61 8.33 -6.82
CA MET A 47 9.92 8.04 -5.43
C MET A 47 8.80 7.22 -4.78
N THR A 48 9.16 6.47 -3.74
CA THR A 48 8.21 5.92 -2.79
C THR A 48 7.62 7.05 -1.93
N PRO A 49 6.44 6.84 -1.31
CA PRO A 49 5.86 7.85 -0.43
C PRO A 49 6.75 8.22 0.76
N THR A 50 7.57 7.28 1.25
CA THR A 50 8.53 7.53 2.32
C THR A 50 9.70 8.36 1.84
N GLU A 51 10.31 8.03 0.69
CA GLU A 51 11.41 8.82 0.11
C GLU A 51 10.96 10.24 -0.19
N PHE A 52 9.78 10.41 -0.80
CA PHE A 52 9.21 11.74 -1.06
C PHE A 52 9.03 12.55 0.22
N ARG A 53 8.56 11.92 1.31
CA ARG A 53 8.43 12.59 2.62
C ARG A 53 9.80 12.99 3.21
N GLN A 54 10.84 12.21 2.97
CA GLN A 54 12.19 12.49 3.48
C GLN A 54 12.90 13.57 2.66
N ALA A 55 12.57 13.70 1.37
CA ALA A 55 13.13 14.69 0.46
C ALA A 55 12.42 16.06 0.53
N ALA A 56 11.22 16.12 1.11
CA ALA A 56 10.42 17.34 1.31
C ALA A 56 10.75 18.03 2.63
#